data_AF-A0A2H3BIV5-F1
#
_entry.id   AF-A0A2H3BIV5-F1
#
_cell.length_a   1.000
_cell.length_b   1.000
_cell.length_c   1.000
_cell.angle_alpha   90.00
_cell.angle_beta   90.00
_cell.angle_gamma   90.00
#
_symmetry.space_group_name_H-M   'P 1'
#
loop_
_entity.id
_entity.type
_entity.pdbx_description
1 polymer ?
#
loop_
_entity_poly.entity_id
_entity_poly.type
_entity_poly.pdbx_seq_one_letter_code
_entity_poly.pdbx_strand_id
1 'polypeptide(L)'
;MSLKSLTALALPMLSSPYRGLRLGIDVSLWLFHAGYSKGGENPELRLIFFRCCSLLKYPILPIFIFDGPRRPEWKRGEKINRSPAKLVTAVKAVVEAFGFEWRTAPGEAEAELAYLNEAGIIDAILTDDVDTFIFGAHTVIRNPSSTHPHDDKLKQHFHIYSEIQRSRADLILIALCSGGDYYAGLQGCGIKTALALVQCGFADSLYQAATSLPPASLPAFLD
;
A
#
# COMPACT_ATOMS: atom_id res chain seq x y z
N MET A 1 -8.04 -13.49 -5.91
CA MET A 1 -6.67 -13.76 -5.41
C MET A 1 -6.02 -14.78 -6.32
N SER A 2 -4.86 -14.47 -6.87
CA SER A 2 -4.08 -15.42 -7.68
C SER A 2 -2.63 -15.45 -7.24
N LEU A 3 -2.00 -16.62 -7.34
CA LEU A 3 -0.61 -16.85 -6.98
C LEU A 3 0.22 -16.84 -8.27
N LYS A 4 1.09 -15.84 -8.46
CA LYS A 4 1.96 -15.74 -9.64
C LYS A 4 3.33 -15.17 -9.28
N SER A 5 4.36 -15.52 -10.05
CA SER A 5 5.64 -14.82 -9.97
C SER A 5 5.56 -13.42 -10.58
N LEU A 6 6.44 -12.50 -10.15
CA LEU A 6 6.56 -11.18 -10.78
C LEU A 6 6.91 -11.27 -12.27
N THR A 7 7.71 -12.26 -12.68
CA THR A 7 8.01 -12.50 -14.11
C THR A 7 6.74 -12.83 -14.89
N ALA A 8 5.89 -13.72 -14.37
CA ALA A 8 4.64 -14.09 -15.02
C ALA A 8 3.67 -12.91 -15.13
N LEU A 9 3.68 -11.99 -14.16
CA LEU A 9 2.92 -10.75 -14.19
C LEU A 9 3.43 -9.75 -15.23
N ALA A 10 4.75 -9.66 -15.39
CA ALA A 10 5.37 -8.70 -16.28
C ALA A 10 5.39 -9.15 -17.75
N LEU A 11 5.34 -10.46 -18.00
CA LEU A 11 5.46 -11.03 -19.35
C LEU A 11 4.44 -10.49 -20.38
N PRO A 12 3.14 -10.32 -20.04
CA PRO A 12 2.19 -9.72 -20.96
C PRO A 12 2.54 -8.26 -21.32
N MET A 13 3.09 -7.51 -20.36
CA MET A 13 3.49 -6.11 -20.56
C MET A 13 4.77 -5.99 -21.39
N LEU A 14 5.66 -6.98 -21.33
CA LEU A 14 6.83 -7.04 -22.22
C LEU A 14 6.46 -7.24 -23.68
N SER A 15 5.29 -7.81 -23.96
CA SER A 15 4.77 -7.94 -25.32
C SER A 15 4.11 -6.65 -25.83
N SER A 16 3.89 -5.67 -24.94
CA SER A 16 3.38 -4.35 -25.30
C SER A 16 4.50 -3.50 -25.91
N PRO A 17 4.27 -2.81 -27.05
CA PRO A 17 5.28 -1.93 -27.63
C PRO A 17 5.48 -0.63 -26.84
N TYR A 18 4.65 -0.35 -25.83
CA TYR A 18 4.60 0.96 -25.18
C TYR A 18 5.41 1.05 -23.87
N ARG A 19 5.29 0.07 -22.96
CA ARG A 19 6.04 0.05 -21.69
C ARG A 19 5.95 -1.29 -20.96
N GLY A 20 6.98 -1.61 -20.16
CA GLY A 20 6.96 -2.70 -19.20
C GLY A 20 6.11 -2.41 -17.95
N LEU A 21 5.97 -3.42 -17.08
CA LEU A 21 5.16 -3.34 -15.85
C LEU A 21 5.77 -2.34 -14.86
N ARG A 22 5.05 -1.26 -14.54
CA ARG A 22 5.41 -0.27 -13.52
C ARG A 22 4.88 -0.72 -12.17
N LEU A 23 5.78 -0.93 -11.22
CA LEU A 23 5.45 -1.41 -9.89
C LEU A 23 5.75 -0.32 -8.87
N GLY A 24 4.72 0.23 -8.23
CA GLY A 24 4.88 1.14 -7.10
C GLY A 24 5.30 0.37 -5.85
N ILE A 25 6.26 0.89 -5.09
CA ILE A 25 6.77 0.26 -3.86
C ILE A 25 6.65 1.24 -2.71
N ASP A 26 5.97 0.84 -1.64
CA ASP A 26 5.97 1.59 -0.39
C ASP A 26 7.31 1.42 0.34
N VAL A 27 8.04 2.52 0.48
CA VAL A 27 9.35 2.54 1.13
C VAL A 27 9.23 2.55 2.66
N SER A 28 8.11 3.01 3.22
CA SER A 28 7.94 3.12 4.67
C SER A 28 8.02 1.75 5.35
N LEU A 29 7.37 0.74 4.76
CA LEU A 29 7.51 -0.65 5.21
C LEU A 29 8.95 -1.18 5.07
N TRP A 30 9.69 -0.74 4.05
CA TRP A 30 11.06 -1.17 3.85
C TRP A 30 12.03 -0.59 4.88
N LEU A 31 11.87 0.69 5.21
CA LEU A 31 12.62 1.38 6.25
C LEU A 31 12.31 0.81 7.64
N PHE A 32 11.06 0.47 7.91
CA PHE A 32 10.67 -0.21 9.14
C PHE A 32 11.41 -1.56 9.28
N HIS A 33 11.40 -2.40 8.25
CA HIS A 33 12.17 -3.65 8.24
C HIS A 33 13.69 -3.44 8.38
N ALA A 34 14.22 -2.39 7.73
CA ALA A 34 15.64 -2.08 7.79
C ALA A 34 16.07 -1.77 9.23
N GLY A 35 15.25 -1.08 10.02
CA GLY A 35 15.54 -0.77 11.43
C GLY A 35 15.73 -1.98 12.35
N TYR A 36 15.27 -3.18 11.95
CA TYR A 36 15.52 -4.43 12.69
C TYR A 36 16.81 -5.15 12.25
N SER A 37 17.47 -4.69 11.19
CA SER A 37 18.67 -5.34 10.65
C SER A 37 19.88 -5.11 11.53
N LYS A 38 20.63 -6.18 11.84
CA LYS A 38 21.81 -6.13 12.73
C LYS A 38 23.07 -6.67 12.03
N GLY A 39 24.22 -6.27 12.56
CA GLY A 39 25.54 -6.82 12.23
C GLY A 39 26.19 -6.26 10.95
N GLY A 40 27.52 -6.17 10.95
CA GLY A 40 28.31 -5.60 9.86
C GLY A 40 28.09 -4.10 9.65
N GLU A 41 28.72 -3.53 8.62
CA GLU A 41 28.56 -2.11 8.28
C GLU A 41 27.22 -1.84 7.60
N ASN A 42 26.60 -0.72 7.95
CA ASN A 42 25.37 -0.18 7.37
C ASN A 42 24.27 -1.26 7.13
N PRO A 43 23.86 -2.02 8.17
CA PRO A 43 22.95 -3.16 8.01
C PRO A 43 21.60 -2.77 7.37
N GLU A 44 21.11 -1.57 7.67
CA GLU A 44 19.88 -1.01 7.09
C GLU A 44 19.98 -0.86 5.58
N LEU A 45 21.04 -0.20 5.09
CA LEU A 45 21.29 0.01 3.66
C LEU A 45 21.61 -1.30 2.94
N ARG A 46 22.29 -2.24 3.62
CA ARG A 46 22.57 -3.57 3.08
C ARG A 46 21.28 -4.33 2.76
N LEU A 47 20.27 -4.26 3.62
CA LEU A 47 18.96 -4.86 3.34
C LEU A 47 18.33 -4.24 2.07
N ILE A 48 18.32 -2.91 1.99
CA ILE A 48 17.76 -2.18 0.84
C ILE A 48 18.50 -2.54 -0.45
N PHE A 49 19.83 -2.59 -0.41
CA PHE A 49 20.68 -3.00 -1.53
C PHE A 49 20.29 -4.39 -2.05
N PHE A 50 20.19 -5.39 -1.18
CA PHE A 50 19.82 -6.74 -1.60
C PHE A 50 18.39 -6.85 -2.13
N ARG A 51 17.46 -6.06 -1.58
CA ARG A 51 16.11 -5.98 -2.14
C ARG A 51 16.11 -5.35 -3.53
N CYS A 52 16.89 -4.30 -3.77
CA CYS A 52 17.08 -3.70 -5.10
C CYS A 52 17.70 -4.72 -6.08
N CYS A 53 18.74 -5.46 -5.68
CA CYS A 53 19.30 -6.57 -6.46
C CYS A 53 18.25 -7.65 -6.80
N SER A 54 17.33 -7.92 -5.88
CA SER A 54 16.25 -8.88 -6.12
C SER A 54 15.27 -8.39 -7.19
N LEU A 55 14.93 -7.10 -7.18
CA LEU A 55 14.03 -6.50 -8.18
C LEU A 55 14.60 -6.58 -9.60
N LEU A 56 15.94 -6.43 -9.76
CA LEU A 56 16.61 -6.56 -11.07
C LEU A 56 16.44 -7.95 -11.73
N LYS A 57 16.07 -8.98 -10.98
CA LYS A 57 15.79 -10.31 -11.52
C LYS A 57 14.49 -10.38 -12.30
N TYR A 58 13.64 -9.36 -12.19
CA TYR A 58 12.32 -9.30 -12.80
C TYR A 58 12.28 -8.20 -13.85
N PRO A 59 11.56 -8.41 -14.97
CA PRO A 59 11.44 -7.42 -16.03
C PRO A 59 10.35 -6.37 -15.67
N ILE A 60 10.59 -5.64 -14.59
CA ILE A 60 9.68 -4.63 -14.03
C ILE A 60 10.36 -3.27 -14.02
N LEU A 61 9.55 -2.21 -13.87
CA LEU A 61 9.97 -0.83 -13.70
C LEU A 61 9.55 -0.37 -12.29
N PRO A 62 10.41 -0.52 -11.27
CA PRO A 62 10.10 -0.12 -9.91
C PRO A 62 10.02 1.40 -9.75
N ILE A 63 9.04 1.88 -8.99
CA ILE A 63 8.93 3.26 -8.56
C ILE A 63 8.78 3.29 -7.04
N PHE A 64 9.77 3.87 -6.37
CA PHE A 64 9.83 3.93 -4.91
C PHE A 64 9.11 5.19 -4.41
N ILE A 65 8.06 5.02 -3.61
CA ILE A 65 7.31 6.14 -3.04
C ILE A 65 7.65 6.29 -1.56
N PHE A 66 8.16 7.47 -1.22
CA PHE A 66 8.50 7.86 0.15
C PHE A 66 7.39 8.72 0.76
N ASP A 67 7.19 8.60 2.06
CA ASP A 67 6.31 9.51 2.79
C ASP A 67 6.72 10.98 2.67
N GLY A 68 5.71 11.83 2.60
CA GLY A 68 5.77 13.26 2.53
C GLY A 68 5.67 13.99 3.87
N PRO A 69 5.83 15.32 3.85
CA PRO A 69 5.78 16.15 5.04
C PRO A 69 4.38 16.26 5.65
N ARG A 70 3.30 16.05 4.89
CA ARG A 70 1.92 16.13 5.39
C ARG A 70 1.38 14.80 5.90
N ARG A 71 2.22 13.77 6.05
CA ARG A 71 1.78 12.51 6.65
C ARG A 71 1.32 12.76 8.09
N PRO A 72 0.29 12.07 8.59
CA PRO A 72 -0.15 12.20 9.97
C PRO A 72 0.98 11.92 10.96
N GLU A 73 0.98 12.64 12.08
CA GLU A 73 1.97 12.42 13.15
C GLU A 73 1.55 11.32 14.12
N TRP A 74 0.25 10.98 14.12
CA TRP A 74 -0.36 10.04 15.04
C TRP A 74 -1.20 9.02 14.27
N LYS A 75 -1.08 7.74 14.63
CA LYS A 75 -1.94 6.65 14.18
C LYS A 75 -2.30 5.79 15.39
N ARG A 76 -3.57 5.41 15.52
CA ARG A 76 -4.09 4.61 16.65
C ARG A 76 -3.69 5.11 18.05
N GLY A 77 -3.60 6.42 18.24
CA GLY A 77 -3.21 7.03 19.51
C GLY A 77 -1.71 7.00 19.81
N GLU A 78 -0.89 6.45 18.91
CA GLU A 78 0.56 6.42 19.02
C GLU A 78 1.21 7.40 18.04
N LYS A 79 2.29 8.06 18.47
CA LYS A 79 3.09 8.91 17.60
C LYS A 79 3.88 8.04 16.64
N ILE A 80 3.75 8.29 15.34
CA ILE A 80 4.46 7.51 14.33
C ILE A 80 5.95 7.86 14.36
N ASN A 81 6.79 6.84 14.55
CA ASN A 81 8.24 6.99 14.45
C ASN A 81 8.64 7.32 13.01
N ARG A 82 9.38 8.43 12.85
CA ARG A 82 9.95 8.82 11.56
C ARG A 82 11.30 8.14 11.40
N SER A 83 11.52 7.54 10.24
CA SER A 83 12.87 7.08 9.88
C SER A 83 13.82 8.28 9.86
N PRO A 84 15.08 8.12 10.31
CA PRO A 84 16.05 9.21 10.32
C PRO A 84 16.22 9.82 8.93
N ALA A 85 16.22 11.15 8.81
CA ALA A 85 16.36 11.83 7.52
C ALA A 85 17.63 11.42 6.74
N LYS A 86 18.72 11.13 7.47
CA LYS A 86 19.96 10.59 6.89
C LYS A 86 19.76 9.23 6.24
N LEU A 87 19.01 8.33 6.87
CA LEU A 87 18.69 7.01 6.31
C LEU A 87 17.83 7.16 5.06
N VAL A 88 16.79 7.99 5.10
CA VAL A 88 15.93 8.26 3.92
C VAL A 88 16.77 8.76 2.75
N THR A 89 17.67 9.72 3.00
CA THR A 89 18.58 10.26 1.97
C THR A 89 19.51 9.19 1.40
N ALA A 90 20.11 8.36 2.26
CA ALA A 90 20.98 7.28 1.85
C ALA A 90 20.24 6.19 1.04
N VAL A 91 18.99 5.86 1.41
CA VAL A 91 18.15 4.93 0.66
C VAL A 91 17.80 5.48 -0.71
N LYS A 92 17.47 6.78 -0.83
CA LYS A 92 17.25 7.42 -2.14
C LYS A 92 18.49 7.30 -3.04
N ALA A 93 19.68 7.56 -2.50
CA ALA A 93 20.94 7.42 -3.24
C ALA A 93 21.18 5.96 -3.71
N VAL A 94 20.83 4.96 -2.90
CA VAL A 94 20.90 3.55 -3.32
C VAL A 94 19.91 3.29 -4.46
N VAL A 95 18.66 3.73 -4.35
CA VAL A 95 17.65 3.54 -5.39
C VAL A 95 18.08 4.19 -6.71
N GLU A 96 18.61 5.42 -6.66
CA GLU A 96 19.17 6.12 -7.83
C GLU A 96 20.36 5.38 -8.46
N ALA A 97 21.26 4.83 -7.64
CA ALA A 97 22.43 4.09 -8.15
C ALA A 97 22.05 2.82 -8.91
N PHE A 98 20.91 2.21 -8.60
CA PHE A 98 20.34 1.09 -9.37
C PHE A 98 19.60 1.53 -10.64
N GLY A 99 19.45 2.84 -10.87
CA GLY A 99 18.69 3.40 -11.98
C GLY A 99 17.17 3.35 -11.79
N PHE A 100 16.69 3.15 -10.56
CA PHE A 100 15.25 3.12 -10.26
C PHE A 100 14.69 4.52 -10.00
N GLU A 101 13.41 4.69 -10.34
CA GLU A 101 12.69 5.94 -10.08
C GLU A 101 12.26 6.02 -8.61
N TRP A 102 12.34 7.20 -8.00
CA TRP A 102 11.70 7.46 -6.72
C TRP A 102 10.96 8.80 -6.71
N ARG A 103 9.94 8.88 -5.86
CA ARG A 103 9.16 10.10 -5.61
C ARG A 103 8.90 10.27 -4.12
N THR A 104 8.62 11.50 -3.71
CA THR A 104 8.15 11.80 -2.35
C THR A 104 6.70 12.21 -2.44
N ALA A 105 5.84 11.47 -1.75
CA ALA A 105 4.41 11.74 -1.67
C ALA A 105 4.17 13.13 -1.03
N PRO A 106 3.00 13.74 -1.23
CA PRO A 106 2.59 14.92 -0.46
C PRO A 106 2.33 14.58 1.02
N GLY A 107 1.77 13.41 1.28
CA GLY A 107 1.36 12.91 2.59
C GLY A 107 1.85 11.47 2.79
N GLU A 108 0.95 10.50 2.88
CA GLU A 108 1.31 9.10 3.04
C GLU A 108 1.63 8.43 1.70
N ALA A 109 2.67 7.59 1.69
CA ALA A 109 3.10 6.86 0.50
C ALA A 109 2.00 5.93 -0.04
N GLU A 110 1.23 5.30 0.84
CA GLU A 110 0.14 4.38 0.48
C GLU A 110 -0.99 5.07 -0.27
N ALA A 111 -1.37 6.28 0.18
CA ALA A 111 -2.39 7.08 -0.47
C ALA A 111 -1.92 7.55 -1.86
N GLU A 112 -0.66 7.96 -1.99
CA GLU A 112 -0.06 8.33 -3.27
C GLU A 112 0.02 7.11 -4.22
N LEU A 113 0.45 5.95 -3.71
CA LEU A 113 0.51 4.71 -4.49
C LEU A 113 -0.87 4.30 -5.02
N ALA A 114 -1.90 4.36 -4.17
CA ALA A 114 -3.27 4.07 -4.58
C ALA A 114 -3.74 5.04 -5.68
N TYR A 115 -3.50 6.34 -5.52
CA TYR A 115 -3.82 7.34 -6.54
C TYR A 115 -3.11 7.08 -7.87
N LEU A 116 -1.79 6.79 -7.83
CA LEU A 116 -1.03 6.48 -9.04
C LEU A 116 -1.53 5.20 -9.73
N ASN A 117 -2.01 4.23 -8.97
CA ASN A 117 -2.57 2.99 -9.52
C ASN A 117 -3.96 3.23 -10.13
N GLU A 118 -4.82 3.98 -9.46
CA GLU A 118 -6.13 4.40 -9.96
C GLU A 118 -5.99 5.21 -11.26
N ALA A 119 -5.01 6.11 -11.32
CA ALA A 119 -4.71 6.93 -12.50
C ALA A 119 -4.00 6.17 -13.64
N GLY A 120 -3.64 4.89 -13.47
CA GLY A 120 -2.94 4.08 -14.47
C GLY A 120 -1.46 4.45 -14.69
N ILE A 121 -0.88 5.25 -13.80
CA ILE A 121 0.54 5.64 -13.83
C ILE A 121 1.43 4.46 -13.39
N ILE A 122 0.93 3.64 -12.46
CA ILE A 122 1.50 2.35 -12.08
C ILE A 122 0.48 1.24 -12.28
N ASP A 123 0.97 0.05 -12.59
CA ASP A 123 0.12 -1.10 -12.91
C ASP A 123 -0.26 -1.89 -11.64
N ALA A 124 0.61 -1.88 -10.64
CA ALA A 124 0.40 -2.53 -9.36
C ALA A 124 1.19 -1.87 -8.24
N ILE A 125 0.79 -2.14 -6.99
CA ILE A 125 1.46 -1.70 -5.77
C ILE A 125 2.03 -2.92 -5.05
N LEU A 126 3.32 -2.90 -4.71
CA LEU A 126 3.94 -3.87 -3.82
C LEU A 126 3.89 -3.35 -2.38
N THR A 127 2.95 -3.87 -1.59
CA THR A 127 2.84 -3.58 -0.15
C THR A 127 2.23 -4.78 0.56
N ASP A 128 2.57 -4.96 1.84
CA ASP A 128 1.87 -5.90 2.71
C ASP A 128 0.62 -5.25 3.33
N ASP A 129 0.40 -3.95 3.19
CA ASP A 129 -0.76 -3.24 3.71
C ASP A 129 -1.97 -3.33 2.76
N VAL A 130 -3.16 -3.51 3.35
CA VAL A 130 -4.45 -3.51 2.63
C VAL A 130 -5.12 -2.13 2.63
N ASP A 131 -4.63 -1.17 3.41
CA ASP A 131 -5.20 0.17 3.51
C ASP A 131 -5.13 0.92 2.17
N THR A 132 -4.19 0.54 1.29
CA THR A 132 -4.12 1.00 -0.10
C THR A 132 -5.44 0.82 -0.87
N PHE A 133 -6.24 -0.22 -0.56
CA PHE A 133 -7.55 -0.41 -1.19
C PHE A 133 -8.58 0.62 -0.75
N ILE A 134 -8.52 1.09 0.50
CA ILE A 134 -9.38 2.17 1.01
C ILE A 134 -9.09 3.48 0.28
N PHE A 135 -7.83 3.68 -0.12
CA PHE A 135 -7.38 4.82 -0.91
C PHE A 135 -7.70 4.73 -2.41
N GLY A 136 -8.16 3.58 -2.91
CA GLY A 136 -8.56 3.41 -4.32
C GLY A 136 -7.64 2.52 -5.16
N ALA A 137 -6.70 1.78 -4.56
CA ALA A 137 -5.89 0.85 -5.31
C ALA A 137 -6.74 -0.22 -6.02
N HIS A 138 -6.38 -0.56 -7.26
CA HIS A 138 -7.01 -1.63 -8.04
C HIS A 138 -6.23 -2.95 -7.94
N THR A 139 -4.89 -2.86 -7.89
CA THR A 139 -4.01 -4.03 -7.90
C THR A 139 -2.92 -3.90 -6.84
N VAL A 140 -2.99 -4.78 -5.83
CA VAL A 140 -1.99 -4.89 -4.76
C VAL A 140 -1.32 -6.27 -4.82
N ILE A 141 -0.01 -6.27 -4.68
CA ILE A 141 0.87 -7.43 -4.67
C ILE A 141 1.48 -7.51 -3.26
N ARG A 142 1.25 -8.62 -2.56
CA ARG A 142 1.83 -8.88 -1.24
C ARG A 142 3.09 -9.74 -1.32
N ASN A 143 4.01 -9.51 -0.39
CA ASN A 143 5.29 -10.21 -0.36
C ASN A 143 5.09 -11.68 0.07
N PRO A 144 5.73 -12.66 -0.59
CA PRO A 144 5.59 -14.06 -0.21
C PRO A 144 6.12 -14.35 1.20
N SER A 145 7.18 -13.66 1.64
CA SER A 145 7.85 -13.93 2.91
C SER A 145 7.01 -13.63 4.14
N SER A 146 6.06 -12.71 4.05
CA SER A 146 5.10 -12.40 5.13
C SER A 146 3.99 -13.46 5.21
N THR A 147 3.65 -14.10 4.09
CA THR A 147 2.54 -15.07 3.99
C THR A 147 2.95 -16.54 4.19
N HIS A 148 4.18 -16.92 3.83
CA HIS A 148 4.67 -18.30 3.93
C HIS A 148 6.13 -18.36 4.42
N PRO A 149 6.39 -18.14 5.73
CA PRO A 149 7.75 -18.06 6.27
C PRO A 149 8.55 -19.37 6.14
N HIS A 150 7.88 -20.53 6.05
CA HIS A 150 8.49 -21.85 6.10
C HIS A 150 8.50 -22.62 4.76
N ASP A 151 8.04 -22.03 3.67
CA ASP A 151 7.98 -22.71 2.37
C ASP A 151 8.84 -22.00 1.31
N ASP A 152 10.02 -22.53 1.05
CA ASP A 152 10.99 -21.98 0.08
C ASP A 152 10.47 -22.00 -1.37
N LYS A 153 9.52 -22.87 -1.72
CA LYS A 153 8.94 -22.93 -3.07
C LYS A 153 7.93 -21.80 -3.30
N LEU A 154 7.20 -21.43 -2.25
CA LEU A 154 6.21 -20.34 -2.30
C LEU A 154 6.84 -18.95 -2.18
N LYS A 155 8.09 -18.83 -1.72
CA LYS A 155 8.82 -17.54 -1.63
C LYS A 155 8.99 -16.79 -2.95
N GLN A 156 8.80 -17.45 -4.09
CA GLN A 156 8.88 -16.83 -5.42
C GLN A 156 7.51 -16.37 -5.96
N HIS A 157 6.42 -16.71 -5.26
CA HIS A 157 5.07 -16.52 -5.73
C HIS A 157 4.34 -15.47 -4.90
N PHE A 158 4.01 -14.36 -5.55
CA PHE A 158 3.36 -13.22 -4.94
C PHE A 158 1.84 -13.42 -4.94
N HIS A 159 1.21 -12.95 -3.86
CA HIS A 159 -0.23 -12.93 -3.75
C HIS A 159 -0.76 -11.66 -4.40
N ILE A 160 -1.55 -11.83 -5.45
CA ILE A 160 -2.12 -10.72 -6.19
C ILE A 160 -3.58 -10.57 -5.82
N TYR A 161 -3.89 -9.38 -5.34
CA TYR A 161 -5.22 -8.91 -5.03
C TYR A 161 -5.57 -7.87 -6.08
N SER A 162 -6.43 -8.27 -7.01
CA SER A 162 -7.02 -7.43 -8.03
C SER A 162 -8.53 -7.66 -8.02
N GLU A 163 -9.30 -6.68 -8.50
CA GLU A 163 -10.77 -6.80 -8.66
C GLU A 163 -11.46 -7.20 -7.34
N ILE A 164 -11.21 -6.44 -6.27
CA ILE A 164 -11.92 -6.68 -5.01
C ILE A 164 -13.43 -6.56 -5.28
N GLN A 165 -14.20 -7.57 -4.87
CA GLN A 165 -15.66 -7.62 -5.03
C GLN A 165 -16.40 -6.66 -4.09
N ARG A 166 -15.78 -5.56 -3.69
CA ARG A 166 -16.29 -4.57 -2.74
C ARG A 166 -15.97 -3.18 -3.25
N SER A 167 -16.93 -2.29 -3.12
CA SER A 167 -16.74 -0.90 -3.50
C SER A 167 -15.77 -0.22 -2.53
N ARG A 168 -15.19 0.91 -2.93
CA ARG A 168 -14.40 1.74 -2.03
C ARG A 168 -15.24 2.23 -0.84
N ALA A 169 -16.51 2.54 -1.06
CA ALA A 169 -17.45 2.91 -0.01
C ALA A 169 -17.60 1.80 1.03
N ASP A 170 -17.69 0.54 0.59
CA ASP A 170 -17.78 -0.63 1.49
C ASP A 170 -16.55 -0.72 2.39
N LEU A 171 -15.36 -0.58 1.81
CA LEU A 171 -14.10 -0.68 2.55
C LEU A 171 -13.95 0.46 3.56
N ILE A 172 -14.36 1.68 3.19
CA ILE A 172 -14.39 2.83 4.10
C ILE A 172 -15.34 2.56 5.27
N LEU A 173 -16.58 2.11 5.00
CA LEU A 173 -17.54 1.81 6.07
C LEU A 173 -17.02 0.71 6.99
N ILE A 174 -16.40 -0.33 6.42
CA ILE A 174 -15.77 -1.39 7.20
C ILE A 174 -14.71 -0.83 8.13
N ALA A 175 -13.77 -0.02 7.62
CA ALA A 175 -12.71 0.58 8.42
C ALA A 175 -13.25 1.51 9.51
N LEU A 176 -14.29 2.29 9.23
CA LEU A 176 -14.95 3.14 10.22
C LEU A 176 -15.62 2.34 11.34
N CYS A 177 -16.21 1.19 11.01
CA CYS A 177 -16.86 0.33 12.00
C CYS A 177 -15.85 -0.49 12.80
N SER A 178 -14.96 -1.25 12.14
CA SER A 178 -14.04 -2.20 12.80
C SER A 178 -12.76 -1.56 13.32
N GLY A 179 -12.49 -0.32 12.94
CA GLY A 179 -11.23 0.37 13.22
C GLY A 179 -10.20 0.17 12.10
N GLY A 180 -9.34 1.17 11.97
CA GLY A 180 -8.21 1.22 11.04
C GLY A 180 -7.09 2.09 11.62
N ASP A 181 -6.20 2.60 10.77
CA ASP A 181 -5.05 3.38 11.21
C ASP A 181 -5.41 4.74 11.84
N TYR A 182 -6.53 5.33 11.42
CA TYR A 182 -6.95 6.68 11.81
C TYR A 182 -7.99 6.70 12.93
N TYR A 183 -8.74 5.61 13.12
CA TYR A 183 -9.86 5.56 14.06
C TYR A 183 -9.95 4.18 14.68
N ALA A 184 -10.28 4.12 15.98
CA ALA A 184 -10.34 2.86 16.74
C ALA A 184 -11.54 1.97 16.36
N GLY A 185 -12.50 2.50 15.60
CA GLY A 185 -13.73 1.81 15.26
C GLY A 185 -14.86 2.15 16.24
N LEU A 186 -16.07 1.71 15.89
CA LEU A 186 -17.26 1.85 16.72
C LEU A 186 -17.28 0.77 17.81
N GLN A 187 -17.57 1.18 19.04
CA GLN A 187 -17.64 0.25 20.16
C GLN A 187 -18.69 -0.84 19.91
N GLY A 188 -18.30 -2.11 20.01
CA GLY A 188 -19.18 -3.26 19.78
C GLY A 188 -19.43 -3.60 18.31
N CYS A 189 -18.87 -2.84 17.36
CA CYS A 189 -18.98 -3.12 15.93
C CYS A 189 -17.71 -3.78 15.40
N GLY A 190 -17.74 -5.10 15.25
CA GLY A 190 -16.66 -5.83 14.57
C GLY A 190 -16.88 -5.93 13.06
N ILE A 191 -15.96 -6.61 12.38
CA ILE A 191 -16.02 -6.86 10.93
C ILE A 191 -17.34 -7.51 10.49
N LYS A 192 -17.92 -8.40 11.30
CA LYS A 192 -19.21 -9.05 10.98
C LYS A 192 -20.36 -8.05 10.91
N THR A 193 -20.45 -7.16 11.90
CA THR A 193 -21.47 -6.10 11.94
C THR A 193 -21.26 -5.15 10.77
N ALA A 194 -20.02 -4.75 10.52
CA ALA A 194 -19.68 -3.85 9.41
C ALA A 194 -20.07 -4.45 8.05
N LEU A 195 -19.80 -5.74 7.83
CA LEU A 195 -20.20 -6.44 6.62
C LEU A 195 -21.72 -6.52 6.46
N ALA A 196 -22.48 -6.70 7.55
CA ALA A 196 -23.93 -6.67 7.53
C ALA A 196 -24.45 -5.27 7.15
N LEU A 197 -23.84 -4.20 7.67
CA LEU A 197 -24.21 -2.82 7.31
C LEU A 197 -23.93 -2.52 5.83
N VAL A 198 -22.80 -3.00 5.30
CA VAL A 198 -22.50 -2.93 3.87
C VAL A 198 -23.59 -3.63 3.05
N GLN A 199 -24.01 -4.84 3.45
CA GLN A 199 -25.06 -5.59 2.76
C GLN A 199 -26.42 -4.87 2.77
N CYS A 200 -26.68 -4.02 3.76
CA CYS A 200 -27.87 -3.18 3.82
C CYS A 200 -27.78 -1.91 2.95
N GLY A 201 -26.67 -1.68 2.23
CA GLY A 201 -26.49 -0.51 1.36
C GLY A 201 -26.12 0.78 2.09
N PHE A 202 -25.79 0.72 3.38
CA PHE A 202 -25.40 1.91 4.15
C PHE A 202 -24.10 2.54 3.65
N ALA A 203 -23.19 1.73 3.12
CA ALA A 203 -21.90 2.19 2.61
C ALA A 203 -22.06 3.23 1.50
N ASP A 204 -22.81 2.88 0.46
CA ASP A 204 -23.02 3.78 -0.69
C ASP A 204 -23.81 5.03 -0.28
N SER A 205 -24.84 4.87 0.55
CA SER A 205 -25.66 6.00 1.04
C SER A 205 -24.82 7.01 1.84
N LEU A 206 -24.01 6.52 2.79
CA LEU A 206 -23.11 7.36 3.59
C LEU A 206 -22.02 8.00 2.74
N TYR A 207 -21.44 7.25 1.80
CA TYR A 207 -20.39 7.76 0.93
C TYR A 207 -20.92 8.86 0.00
N GLN A 208 -22.11 8.68 -0.58
CA GLN A 208 -22.77 9.70 -1.38
C GLN A 208 -23.09 10.94 -0.54
N ALA A 209 -23.68 10.77 0.65
CA ALA A 209 -23.98 11.88 1.53
C ALA A 209 -22.71 12.68 1.88
N ALA A 210 -21.64 12.00 2.28
CA ALA A 210 -20.37 12.63 2.66
C ALA A 210 -19.66 13.37 1.52
N THR A 211 -19.86 12.94 0.27
CA THR A 211 -19.18 13.52 -0.90
C THR A 211 -20.02 14.56 -1.64
N SER A 212 -21.34 14.50 -1.53
CA SER A 212 -22.26 15.38 -2.26
C SER A 212 -22.96 16.44 -1.40
N LEU A 213 -23.15 16.19 -0.10
CA LEU A 213 -23.85 17.13 0.77
C LEU A 213 -22.86 18.12 1.43
N PRO A 214 -23.28 19.38 1.64
CA PRO A 214 -22.51 20.31 2.45
C PRO A 214 -22.49 19.87 3.92
N PRO A 215 -21.42 20.17 4.68
CA PRO A 215 -21.28 19.72 6.07
C PRO A 215 -22.45 20.07 7.00
N ALA A 216 -23.11 21.21 6.75
CA ALA A 216 -24.26 21.65 7.55
C ALA A 216 -25.50 20.77 7.40
N SER A 217 -25.60 19.99 6.31
CA SER A 217 -26.74 19.12 6.01
C SER A 217 -26.52 17.67 6.47
N LEU A 218 -25.30 17.31 6.86
CA LEU A 218 -24.98 15.96 7.32
C LEU A 218 -25.75 15.53 8.58
N PRO A 219 -25.97 16.39 9.60
CA PRO A 219 -26.74 15.99 10.78
C PRO A 219 -28.15 15.52 10.43
N ALA A 220 -28.85 16.25 9.56
CA ALA A 220 -30.21 15.91 9.15
C ALA A 220 -30.32 14.62 8.30
N PHE A 221 -29.21 14.20 7.67
CA PHE A 221 -29.14 12.91 6.99
C PHE A 221 -28.95 11.74 7.97
N LEU A 222 -28.34 12.00 9.14
CA LEU A 222 -28.04 11.00 10.16
C LEU A 222 -29.18 10.83 11.18
N ASP A 223 -30.15 11.75 11.21
CA ASP A 223 -31.38 11.70 12.01
C ASP A 223 -32.45 10.77 11.41
#